data_AF-A0A838HV23-F1
#
_entry.id   AF-A0A838HV23-F1
#
_cell.length_a   1.000
_cell.length_b   1.000
_cell.length_c   1.000
_cell.angle_alpha   90.00
_cell.angle_beta   90.00
_cell.angle_gamma   90.00
#
_symmetry.space_group_name_H-M   'P 1'
#
loop_
_entity.id
_entity.type
_entity.pdbx_description
1 polymer ?
#
loop_
_entity_poly.entity_id
_entity_poly.type
_entity_poly.pdbx_seq_one_letter_code
_entity_poly.pdbx_strand_id
1 'polypeptide(L)'
;MTATVAGEAKTRVKDGACIFLNRGNWPAGPGCALHQYALARGEHHMTHKPEVCWLVPLRRTVEEGVADDGEPQWTTTITSFDRGAWGPGGANFAWWCTTDADGPDAYVGRLPVYRSMEHELRAMAGDGVYDELARYLDHRRARARTPLPFPVFIR
;
A
#
# COMPACT_ATOMS: atom_id res chain seq x y z
N MET A 1 25.45 5.47 3.82
CA MET A 1 24.72 6.19 2.77
C MET A 1 25.75 6.64 1.76
N THR A 2 25.62 6.28 0.49
CA THR A 2 26.53 6.77 -0.58
C THR A 2 25.68 7.61 -1.50
N ALA A 3 25.92 8.93 -1.47
CA ALA A 3 25.28 9.89 -2.34
C ALA A 3 25.83 9.73 -3.76
N THR A 4 24.96 9.66 -4.76
CA THR A 4 25.33 9.98 -6.13
C THR A 4 24.21 10.67 -6.89
N VAL A 5 24.59 11.82 -7.45
CA VAL A 5 24.08 12.52 -8.65
C VAL A 5 22.56 12.75 -8.74
N ALA A 6 21.96 13.26 -7.66
CA ALA A 6 20.80 14.16 -7.68
C ALA A 6 20.36 14.48 -6.24
N GLY A 7 21.28 14.84 -5.32
CA GLY A 7 20.95 15.35 -3.97
C GLY A 7 20.16 14.45 -3.01
N GLU A 8 19.56 13.35 -3.46
CA GLU A 8 18.66 12.51 -2.68
C GLU A 8 19.35 11.25 -2.18
N ALA A 9 19.17 10.95 -0.90
CA ALA A 9 19.68 9.73 -0.29
C ALA A 9 18.92 8.51 -0.83
N LYS A 10 19.62 7.64 -1.54
CA LYS A 10 19.06 6.37 -2.04
C LYS A 10 19.64 5.19 -1.27
N THR A 11 18.85 4.14 -1.10
CA THR A 11 19.33 2.88 -0.54
C THR A 11 20.34 2.27 -1.50
N ARG A 12 21.52 1.90 -0.98
CA ARG A 12 22.58 1.28 -1.76
C ARG A 12 22.11 -0.04 -2.35
N VAL A 13 22.38 -0.24 -3.64
CA VAL A 13 22.23 -1.53 -4.32
C VAL A 13 23.49 -2.35 -4.08
N LYS A 14 23.33 -3.60 -3.64
CA LYS A 14 24.42 -4.56 -3.44
C LYS A 14 24.03 -5.88 -4.10
N ASP A 15 24.90 -6.37 -4.99
CA ASP A 15 24.70 -7.58 -5.80
C ASP A 15 23.29 -7.64 -6.43
N GLY A 16 22.91 -6.57 -7.13
CA GLY A 16 21.66 -6.51 -7.91
C GLY A 16 20.37 -6.20 -7.13
N ALA A 17 20.42 -6.04 -5.81
CA ALA A 17 19.23 -5.75 -4.99
C ALA A 17 19.49 -4.72 -3.88
N CYS A 18 18.42 -4.29 -3.21
CA CYS A 18 18.50 -3.47 -1.99
C CYS A 18 19.44 -4.11 -0.96
N ILE A 19 20.33 -3.33 -0.33
CA ILE A 19 21.27 -3.83 0.70
C ILE A 19 20.57 -4.48 1.92
N PHE A 20 19.30 -4.18 2.15
CA PHE A 20 18.49 -4.77 3.23
C PHE A 20 17.76 -6.06 2.81
N LEU A 21 18.02 -6.60 1.62
CA LEU A 21 17.47 -7.89 1.20
C LEU A 21 18.31 -9.03 1.79
N ASN A 22 17.71 -9.78 2.71
CA ASN A 22 18.23 -11.08 3.15
C ASN A 22 17.97 -12.12 2.05
N ARG A 23 19.04 -12.81 1.63
CA ARG A 23 19.01 -13.79 0.54
C ARG A 23 18.57 -15.17 1.03
N GLY A 24 18.38 -16.10 0.10
CA GLY A 24 17.79 -17.42 0.36
C GLY A 24 18.40 -18.21 1.52
N ASN A 25 19.71 -18.13 1.73
CA ASN A 25 20.41 -18.85 2.80
C ASN A 25 20.62 -18.03 4.08
N TRP A 26 19.94 -16.89 4.25
CA TRP A 26 20.07 -16.09 5.45
C TRP A 26 19.47 -16.82 6.66
N PRO A 27 20.12 -16.83 7.85
CA PRO A 27 19.63 -17.61 9.00
C PRO A 27 18.21 -17.28 9.46
N ALA A 28 17.78 -16.02 9.32
CA ALA A 28 16.42 -15.58 9.65
C ALA A 28 15.41 -15.73 8.49
N GLY A 29 15.81 -16.41 7.40
CA GLY A 29 15.05 -16.56 6.17
C GLY A 29 15.24 -15.43 5.17
N PRO A 30 14.81 -15.61 3.90
CA PRO A 30 14.85 -14.57 2.89
C PRO A 30 13.84 -13.45 3.17
N GLY A 31 14.10 -12.26 2.63
CA GLY A 31 13.17 -11.13 2.69
C GLY A 31 13.79 -9.83 3.21
N CYS A 32 12.96 -8.88 3.60
CA CYS A 32 13.44 -7.58 4.07
C CYS A 32 13.98 -7.66 5.51
N ALA A 33 15.25 -7.30 5.71
CA ALA A 33 15.88 -7.28 7.03
C ALA A 33 15.15 -6.35 8.03
N LEU A 34 14.61 -5.22 7.56
CA LEU A 34 13.85 -4.28 8.39
C LEU A 34 12.50 -4.89 8.85
N HIS A 35 11.89 -5.72 8.02
CA HIS A 35 10.68 -6.46 8.38
C HIS A 35 10.98 -7.49 9.47
N GLN A 36 12.01 -8.30 9.26
CA GLN A 36 12.43 -9.32 10.22
C GLN A 36 12.86 -8.70 11.56
N TYR A 37 13.54 -7.55 11.51
CA TYR A 37 13.90 -6.78 12.70
C TYR A 37 12.68 -6.32 13.49
N ALA A 38 11.63 -5.82 12.83
CA ALA A 38 10.38 -5.44 13.50
C ALA A 38 9.70 -6.66 14.16
N LEU A 39 9.57 -7.77 13.41
CA LEU A 39 8.95 -8.99 13.94
C LEU A 39 9.72 -9.55 15.14
N ALA A 40 11.04 -9.55 15.11
CA ALA A 40 11.88 -9.99 16.23
C ALA A 40 11.66 -9.18 17.51
N ARG A 41 11.13 -7.96 17.39
CA ARG A 41 10.81 -7.05 18.51
C ARG A 41 9.32 -7.05 18.87
N GLY A 42 8.50 -7.81 18.17
CA GLY A 42 7.04 -7.76 18.32
C GLY A 42 6.43 -6.43 17.85
N GLU A 43 7.13 -5.71 16.98
CA GLU A 43 6.69 -4.42 16.44
C GLU A 43 6.06 -4.58 15.06
N HIS A 44 5.17 -3.64 14.69
CA HIS A 44 4.64 -3.60 13.34
C HIS A 44 5.74 -3.25 12.34
N HIS A 45 5.73 -3.88 11.17
CA HIS A 45 6.81 -3.75 10.20
C HIS A 45 7.02 -2.31 9.68
N MET A 46 5.95 -1.50 9.69
CA MET A 46 6.00 -0.08 9.32
C MET A 46 6.86 0.76 10.25
N THR A 47 7.07 0.34 11.50
CA THR A 47 7.91 1.06 12.47
C THR A 47 9.36 1.18 12.00
N HIS A 48 9.85 0.24 11.19
CA HIS A 48 11.24 0.23 10.72
C HIS A 48 11.38 0.29 9.20
N LYS A 49 10.34 -0.03 8.44
CA LYS A 49 10.39 0.03 6.99
C LYS A 49 10.15 1.49 6.53
N PRO A 50 10.92 1.98 5.55
CA PRO A 50 10.58 3.25 4.91
C PRO A 50 9.27 3.11 4.14
N GLU A 51 8.57 4.23 3.95
CA GLU A 51 7.25 4.30 3.32
C GLU A 51 7.13 3.48 2.04
N VAL A 52 8.04 3.72 1.09
CA VAL A 52 8.07 3.01 -0.20
C VAL A 52 8.09 1.48 -0.07
N CYS A 53 8.61 0.94 1.03
CA CYS A 53 8.71 -0.51 1.24
C CYS A 53 7.48 -1.12 1.92
N TRP A 54 6.65 -0.35 2.61
CA TRP A 54 5.44 -0.86 3.27
C TRP A 54 4.15 -0.45 2.58
N LEU A 55 4.17 0.56 1.69
CA LEU A 55 2.99 0.97 0.94
C LEU A 55 2.32 -0.20 0.22
N VAL A 56 3.09 -1.00 -0.55
CA VAL A 56 2.57 -2.15 -1.31
C VAL A 56 1.91 -3.17 -0.36
N PRO A 57 0.67 -3.62 -0.62
CA PRO A 57 -0.06 -3.52 -1.89
C PRO A 57 -0.87 -2.24 -2.12
N LEU A 58 -0.94 -1.32 -1.16
CA LEU A 58 -1.64 -0.04 -1.30
C LEU A 58 -0.76 1.01 -1.99
N ARG A 59 -1.39 1.88 -2.77
CA ARG A 59 -0.74 3.02 -3.42
C ARG A 59 -1.34 4.29 -2.86
N ARG A 60 -0.49 5.25 -2.51
CA ARG A 60 -0.89 6.61 -2.15
C ARG A 60 -0.40 7.58 -3.22
N THR A 61 -1.27 8.47 -3.66
CA THR A 61 -0.90 9.69 -4.39
C THR A 61 -1.44 10.90 -3.66
N VAL A 62 -0.68 11.99 -3.71
CA VAL A 62 -1.06 13.29 -3.16
C VAL A 62 -1.02 14.27 -4.31
N GLU A 63 -2.17 14.88 -4.60
CA GLU A 63 -2.29 15.97 -5.57
C GLU A 63 -2.36 17.28 -4.80
N GLU A 64 -1.50 18.23 -5.17
CA GLU A 64 -1.50 19.59 -4.62
C GLU A 64 -2.38 20.48 -5.48
N GLY A 65 -3.21 21.29 -4.84
CA GLY A 65 -4.14 22.21 -5.48
C GLY A 65 -4.36 23.46 -4.64
N VAL A 66 -5.29 24.30 -5.09
CA VAL A 66 -5.69 25.54 -4.41
C VAL A 66 -7.22 25.57 -4.37
N ALA A 67 -7.78 25.79 -3.18
CA ALA A 67 -9.22 25.88 -2.98
C ALA A 67 -9.79 27.22 -3.51
N ASP A 68 -11.12 27.33 -3.57
CA ASP A 68 -11.81 28.52 -4.08
C ASP A 68 -11.53 29.80 -3.24
N ASP A 69 -11.14 29.63 -1.98
CA ASP A 69 -10.73 30.70 -1.07
C ASP A 69 -9.24 31.08 -1.19
N GLY A 70 -8.49 30.40 -2.07
CA GLY A 70 -7.07 30.63 -2.30
C GLY A 70 -6.13 29.84 -1.37
N GLU A 71 -6.65 29.05 -0.43
CA GLU A 71 -5.83 28.26 0.47
C GLU A 71 -5.26 26.99 -0.20
N PRO A 72 -4.07 26.51 0.20
CA PRO A 72 -3.53 25.25 -0.29
C PRO A 72 -4.45 24.07 0.04
N GLN A 73 -4.64 23.19 -0.94
CA GLN A 73 -5.43 21.97 -0.83
C GLN A 73 -4.58 20.76 -1.20
N TRP A 74 -4.75 19.65 -0.48
CA TRP A 74 -4.14 18.37 -0.81
C TRP A 74 -5.21 17.30 -0.94
N THR A 75 -5.20 16.56 -2.05
CA THR A 75 -6.06 15.40 -2.26
C THR A 75 -5.22 14.14 -2.15
N THR A 76 -5.46 13.34 -1.12
CA THR A 76 -4.83 12.02 -0.95
C THR A 76 -5.72 10.93 -1.53
N THR A 77 -5.23 10.22 -2.52
CA THR A 77 -5.93 9.10 -3.16
C THR A 77 -5.21 7.79 -2.83
N ILE A 78 -5.96 6.83 -2.27
CA ILE A 78 -5.44 5.50 -1.93
C ILE A 78 -6.08 4.44 -2.85
N THR A 79 -5.27 3.67 -3.56
CA THR A 79 -5.71 2.63 -4.51
C THR A 79 -4.94 1.32 -4.32
N SER A 80 -5.27 0.29 -5.09
CA SER A 80 -4.34 -0.81 -5.33
C SER A 80 -3.08 -0.30 -6.01
N PHE A 81 -1.92 -0.84 -5.62
CA PHE A 81 -0.64 -0.55 -6.24
C PHE A 81 -0.39 -1.54 -7.36
N ASP A 82 -0.80 -1.19 -8.57
CA ASP A 82 -0.71 -2.06 -9.74
C ASP A 82 0.60 -1.84 -10.51
N ARG A 83 0.97 -2.80 -11.37
CA ARG A 83 2.20 -2.72 -12.19
C ARG A 83 2.27 -1.44 -13.01
N GLY A 84 1.14 -0.97 -13.53
CA GLY A 84 1.06 0.28 -14.31
C GLY A 84 1.48 1.53 -13.53
N ALA A 85 1.40 1.50 -12.20
CA ALA A 85 1.83 2.61 -11.36
C ALA A 85 3.37 2.80 -11.30
N TRP A 86 4.15 1.86 -11.86
CA TRP A 86 5.61 1.94 -11.99
C TRP A 86 6.08 2.53 -13.32
N GLY A 87 5.16 3.08 -14.13
CA GLY A 87 5.46 3.54 -15.47
C GLY A 87 5.95 2.39 -16.36
N PRO A 88 6.82 2.67 -17.35
CA PRO A 88 7.31 1.64 -18.28
C PRO A 88 8.04 0.48 -17.60
N GLY A 89 8.61 0.71 -16.40
CA GLY A 89 9.37 -0.30 -15.66
C GLY A 89 8.53 -1.47 -15.14
N GLY A 90 7.24 -1.23 -14.84
CA GLY A 90 6.36 -2.26 -14.27
C GLY A 90 6.09 -3.44 -15.22
N ALA A 91 6.22 -3.23 -16.53
CA ALA A 91 6.14 -4.29 -17.52
C ALA A 91 7.26 -5.33 -17.38
N ASN A 92 8.42 -4.94 -16.83
CA ASN A 92 9.59 -5.79 -16.71
C ASN A 92 9.61 -6.62 -15.41
N PHE A 93 8.62 -6.46 -14.52
CA PHE A 93 8.56 -7.25 -13.30
C PHE A 93 8.28 -8.73 -13.62
N ALA A 94 9.02 -9.64 -13.01
CA ALA A 94 8.76 -11.07 -13.17
C ALA A 94 7.43 -11.48 -12.50
N TRP A 95 7.01 -10.73 -11.48
CA TRP A 95 5.83 -11.00 -10.65
C TRP A 95 5.33 -9.71 -9.99
N TRP A 96 4.02 -9.64 -9.71
CA TRP A 96 3.36 -8.56 -8.99
C TRP A 96 2.04 -8.99 -8.32
N CYS A 97 1.99 -8.88 -6.99
CA CYS A 97 0.89 -9.41 -6.17
C CYS A 97 -0.53 -8.88 -6.46
N THR A 98 -0.73 -7.71 -7.06
CA THR A 98 -2.09 -7.16 -7.26
C THR A 98 -2.68 -7.40 -8.64
N THR A 99 -1.87 -7.75 -9.65
CA THR A 99 -2.33 -7.75 -11.06
C THR A 99 -1.72 -8.88 -11.91
N ASP A 100 -1.12 -9.90 -11.29
CA ASP A 100 -0.58 -11.01 -12.08
C ASP A 100 -1.69 -11.83 -12.76
N ALA A 101 -1.32 -12.46 -13.88
CA ALA A 101 -2.25 -13.10 -14.82
C ALA A 101 -3.00 -14.29 -14.22
N ASP A 102 -2.39 -14.99 -13.27
CA ASP A 102 -2.99 -16.13 -12.55
C ASP A 102 -3.94 -15.70 -11.42
N GLY A 103 -4.17 -14.39 -11.28
CA GLY A 103 -5.00 -13.77 -10.25
C GLY A 103 -4.17 -13.01 -9.21
N PRO A 104 -4.78 -12.08 -8.45
CA PRO A 104 -4.07 -11.33 -7.43
C PRO A 104 -3.75 -12.21 -6.21
N ASP A 105 -2.48 -12.23 -5.80
CA ASP A 105 -2.03 -12.78 -4.51
C ASP A 105 -2.38 -11.85 -3.33
N ALA A 106 -2.57 -10.56 -3.60
CA ALA A 106 -2.97 -9.56 -2.63
C ALA A 106 -4.49 -9.51 -2.45
N TYR A 107 -4.94 -9.04 -1.28
CA TYR A 107 -6.35 -8.82 -0.94
C TYR A 107 -7.23 -10.08 -0.88
N VAL A 108 -6.64 -11.27 -0.89
CA VAL A 108 -7.34 -12.58 -0.76
C VAL A 108 -7.59 -13.00 0.70
N GLY A 109 -7.28 -12.14 1.66
CA GLY A 109 -7.41 -12.42 3.08
C GLY A 109 -8.85 -12.59 3.57
N ARG A 110 -9.01 -13.22 4.73
CA ARG A 110 -10.32 -13.44 5.38
C ARG A 110 -10.97 -12.17 5.89
N LEU A 111 -10.15 -11.21 6.32
CA LEU A 111 -10.60 -9.90 6.79
C LEU A 111 -10.66 -8.93 5.60
N PRO A 112 -11.64 -8.02 5.57
CA PRO A 112 -11.64 -6.98 4.55
C PRO A 112 -10.42 -6.07 4.72
N VAL A 113 -9.93 -5.54 3.60
CA VAL A 113 -8.69 -4.75 3.52
C VAL A 113 -8.62 -3.63 4.55
N TYR A 114 -9.71 -2.87 4.73
CA TYR A 114 -9.72 -1.76 5.69
C TYR A 114 -9.50 -2.20 7.15
N ARG A 115 -9.73 -3.47 7.49
CA ARG A 115 -9.44 -4.02 8.81
C ARG A 115 -8.07 -4.70 8.87
N SER A 116 -7.70 -5.46 7.84
CA SER A 116 -6.41 -6.16 7.83
C SER A 116 -5.21 -5.23 7.64
N MET A 117 -5.42 -4.06 7.04
CA MET A 117 -4.40 -3.04 6.75
C MET A 117 -4.70 -1.72 7.47
N GLU A 118 -5.23 -1.80 8.69
CA GLU A 118 -5.58 -0.63 9.50
C GLU A 118 -4.37 0.29 9.72
N HIS A 119 -3.21 -0.27 10.06
CA HIS A 119 -2.03 0.52 10.41
C HIS A 119 -1.51 1.32 9.20
N GLU A 120 -1.48 0.70 8.02
CA GLU A 120 -1.11 1.33 6.74
C GLU A 120 -2.10 2.44 6.37
N LEU A 121 -3.40 2.17 6.47
CA LEU A 121 -4.43 3.14 6.10
C LEU A 121 -4.46 4.34 7.05
N ARG A 122 -4.29 4.11 8.36
CA ARG A 122 -4.14 5.20 9.34
C ARG A 122 -2.90 6.05 9.06
N ALA A 123 -1.77 5.42 8.75
CA ALA A 123 -0.55 6.18 8.41
C ALA A 123 -0.69 6.98 7.11
N MET A 124 -1.45 6.48 6.13
CA MET A 124 -1.64 7.15 4.84
C MET A 124 -2.67 8.28 4.88
N ALA A 125 -3.78 8.09 5.62
CA ALA A 125 -4.95 8.98 5.60
C ALA A 125 -5.16 9.76 6.91
N GLY A 126 -4.53 9.35 8.01
CA GLY A 126 -4.78 9.85 9.35
C GLY A 126 -5.92 9.11 10.08
N ASP A 127 -5.89 9.16 11.41
CA ASP A 127 -6.81 8.39 12.26
C ASP A 127 -8.29 8.76 12.05
N GLY A 128 -8.61 10.06 12.00
CA GLY A 128 -9.99 10.51 11.83
C GLY A 128 -10.60 10.09 10.49
N VAL A 129 -9.82 10.18 9.41
CA VAL A 129 -10.28 9.74 8.07
C VAL A 129 -10.47 8.24 8.03
N TYR A 130 -9.55 7.48 8.64
CA TYR A 130 -9.67 6.04 8.76
C TYR A 130 -10.92 5.63 9.55
N ASP A 131 -11.17 6.25 10.70
CA ASP A 131 -12.31 5.92 11.54
C ASP A 131 -13.64 6.13 10.80
N GLU A 132 -13.75 7.22 10.03
CA GLU A 132 -14.92 7.47 9.19
C GLU A 132 -15.08 6.44 8.06
N LEU A 133 -13.98 6.08 7.39
CA LEU A 133 -13.97 5.03 6.38
C LEU A 133 -14.41 3.68 6.97
N ALA A 134 -13.83 3.29 8.10
CA ALA A 134 -14.14 2.03 8.78
C ALA A 134 -15.60 1.98 9.19
N ARG A 135 -16.12 3.05 9.80
CA ARG A 135 -17.54 3.20 10.16
C ARG A 135 -18.46 3.08 8.96
N TYR A 136 -18.15 3.77 7.86
CA TYR A 136 -18.92 3.71 6.61
C TYR A 136 -18.95 2.29 6.04
N LEU A 137 -17.81 1.61 5.96
CA LEU A 137 -17.69 0.25 5.42
C LEU A 137 -18.34 -0.79 6.32
N ASP A 138 -18.20 -0.68 7.63
CA ASP A 138 -18.88 -1.54 8.61
C ASP A 138 -20.40 -1.46 8.47
N HIS A 139 -20.94 -0.24 8.40
CA HIS A 139 -22.36 -0.04 8.16
C HIS A 139 -22.81 -0.61 6.81
N ARG A 140 -22.01 -0.45 5.75
CA ARG A 140 -22.31 -1.03 4.42
C ARG A 140 -22.33 -2.56 4.44
N ARG A 141 -21.45 -3.19 5.22
CA ARG A 141 -21.39 -4.66 5.38
C ARG A 141 -22.53 -5.20 6.24
N ALA A 142 -22.97 -4.45 7.25
CA ALA A 142 -24.08 -4.85 8.11
C ALA A 142 -25.45 -4.78 7.41
N ARG A 143 -25.59 -3.90 6.40
CA ARG A 143 -26.82 -3.84 5.60
C ARG A 143 -26.94 -5.06 4.70
N ALA A 144 -28.06 -5.78 4.82
CA ALA A 144 -28.46 -6.74 3.82
C ALA A 144 -28.57 -6.04 2.45
N ARG A 145 -27.90 -6.56 1.42
CA ARG A 145 -28.12 -6.12 0.05
C ARG A 145 -29.58 -6.41 -0.27
N THR A 146 -30.43 -5.38 -0.34
CA THR A 146 -31.78 -5.54 -0.87
C THR A 146 -31.61 -5.84 -2.36
N PRO A 147 -31.96 -7.04 -2.84
CA PRO A 147 -31.93 -7.32 -4.27
C PRO A 147 -32.92 -6.36 -4.93
N LEU A 148 -32.46 -5.49 -5.82
CA LEU A 148 -33.37 -4.73 -6.65
C LEU A 148 -33.96 -5.69 -7.70
N PRO A 149 -35.29 -5.70 -7.90
CA PRO A 149 -35.88 -6.51 -8.96
C PRO A 149 -35.35 -6.04 -10.32
N PHE A 150 -34.91 -6.99 -11.14
CA PHE A 150 -34.55 -6.75 -12.54
C PHE A 150 -35.82 -6.86 -13.42
N PRO A 151 -36.02 -6.01 -14.45
CA PRO A 151 -35.19 -4.88 -14.89
C PRO A 151 -35.53 -3.56 -14.17
N VAL A 152 -34.48 -2.79 -13.84
CA VAL A 152 -34.63 -1.42 -13.31
C VAL A 152 -34.74 -0.46 -14.50
N PHE A 153 -35.97 -0.08 -14.86
CA PHE A 153 -36.20 1.05 -15.75
C PHE A 153 -36.12 2.34 -14.93
N ILE A 154 -34.96 3.00 -14.92
CA ILE A 154 -34.83 4.36 -14.40
C ILE A 154 -35.46 5.28 -15.45
N ARG A 155 -36.55 5.96 -15.09
CA ARG A 155 -37.27 6.90 -15.94
C ARG A 155 -36.73 8.31 -15.78
#